data_AF-E4PT39-F1
#
_entry.id   AF-E4PT39-F1
#
_cell.length_a   1.000
_cell.length_b   1.000
_cell.length_c   1.000
_cell.angle_alpha   90.00
_cell.angle_beta   90.00
_cell.angle_gamma   90.00
#
_symmetry.space_group_name_H-M   'P 1'
#
loop_
_entity.id
_entity.type
_entity.pdbx_description
1 polymer ?
#
loop_
_entity_poly.entity_id
_entity_poly.type
_entity_poly.pdbx_seq_one_letter_code
_entity_poly.pdbx_strand_id
1 'polypeptide(L)' 'MKNWVSPSKKDVMSIIWIIKKYNLLTYQDLLKTTRTLQNTYYYNVAINYPKLCINLIDKNKPKKQK' A
#
# COMPACT_ATOMS: atom_id res chain seq x y z
N MET A 1 -14.64 -6.83 17.27
CA MET A 1 -14.38 -7.27 15.88
C MET A 1 -13.76 -6.10 15.13
N LYS A 2 -12.59 -6.24 14.51
CA LYS A 2 -12.11 -5.20 13.57
C LYS A 2 -13.09 -5.22 12.40
N ASN A 3 -13.88 -4.16 12.23
CA ASN A 3 -14.87 -4.09 11.16
C ASN A 3 -14.13 -4.33 9.82
N TRP A 4 -14.54 -5.38 9.10
CA TRP A 4 -14.07 -5.69 7.76
C TRP A 4 -14.72 -4.71 6.78
N VAL A 5 -14.45 -3.42 6.97
CA VAL A 5 -14.87 -2.38 6.04
C VAL A 5 -14.05 -2.60 4.78
N SER A 6 -14.69 -2.61 3.61
CA SER A 6 -13.92 -2.67 2.36
C SER A 6 -13.08 -1.40 2.22
N PRO A 7 -11.85 -1.49 1.67
CA PRO A 7 -11.02 -0.31 1.46
C PRO A 7 -11.78 0.71 0.60
N SER A 8 -11.81 1.96 1.03
CA SER A 8 -12.45 3.03 0.28
C SER A 8 -11.64 3.38 -0.96
N LYS A 9 -12.27 4.05 -1.93
CA LYS A 9 -11.56 4.58 -3.12
C LYS A 9 -10.40 5.50 -2.73
N LYS A 10 -10.55 6.25 -1.62
CA LYS A 10 -9.49 7.10 -1.07
C LYS A 10 -8.31 6.27 -0.57
N ASP A 11 -8.57 5.20 0.18
CA ASP A 11 -7.52 4.29 0.68
C ASP A 11 -6.71 3.68 -0.46
N VAL A 12 -7.39 3.19 -1.50
CA VAL A 12 -6.76 2.61 -2.69
C VAL A 12 -5.88 3.63 -3.41
N MET A 13 -6.40 4.84 -3.67
CA MET A 13 -5.65 5.90 -4.35
C MET A 13 -4.44 6.37 -3.54
N SER A 14 -4.60 6.50 -2.23
CA SER A 14 -3.52 6.84 -1.31
C SER A 14 -2.37 5.82 -1.33
N ILE A 15 -2.69 4.53 -1.34
CA ILE A 15 -1.68 3.46 -1.43
C ILE A 15 -1.01 3.43 -2.80
N ILE A 16 -1.76 3.62 -3.90
CA ILE A 16 -1.15 3.77 -5.24
C ILE A 16 -0.18 4.96 -5.27
N TRP A 17 -0.58 6.09 -4.68
CA TRP A 17 0.23 7.30 -4.67
C TRP A 17 1.55 7.08 -3.93
N ILE A 18 1.53 6.51 -2.72
CA ILE A 18 2.75 6.28 -1.96
C ILE A 18 3.67 5.25 -2.63
N ILE A 19 3.10 4.19 -3.21
CA ILE A 19 3.85 3.19 -3.97
C ILE A 19 4.60 3.85 -5.13
N LYS A 20 3.93 4.71 -5.89
CA LYS A 20 4.55 5.42 -7.02
C LYS A 20 5.55 6.49 -6.57
N LYS A 21 5.19 7.29 -5.57
CA LYS A 21 6.01 8.41 -5.07
C LYS A 21 7.38 7.94 -4.57
N TYR A 22 7.42 6.77 -3.94
CA TYR A 22 8.64 6.19 -3.35
C TYR A 22 9.17 4.95 -4.10
N ASN A 23 8.60 4.66 -5.29
CA ASN A 23 8.95 3.49 -6.10
C ASN A 23 9.02 2.17 -5.28
N LEU A 24 7.99 1.92 -4.48
CA LEU A 24 7.95 0.78 -3.57
C LEU A 24 7.75 -0.53 -4.33
N LEU A 25 8.65 -1.49 -4.10
CA LEU A 25 8.65 -2.78 -4.80
C LEU A 25 8.12 -3.93 -3.94
N THR A 26 8.07 -3.75 -2.62
CA THR A 26 7.57 -4.77 -1.68
C THR A 26 6.65 -4.17 -0.64
N TYR A 27 5.76 -5.02 -0.10
CA TYR A 27 4.87 -4.63 1.00
C TYR A 27 5.66 -4.26 2.27
N GLN A 28 6.82 -4.87 2.49
CA GLN A 28 7.68 -4.52 3.62
C GLN A 28 8.26 -3.11 3.48
N ASP A 29 8.62 -2.69 2.26
CA ASP A 29 9.05 -1.32 1.99
C ASP A 29 7.92 -0.33 2.26
N LEU A 30 6.69 -0.65 1.86
CA LEU A 30 5.51 0.15 2.19
C LEU A 30 5.34 0.35 3.70
N LEU A 31 5.46 -0.71 4.50
CA LEU A 31 5.36 -0.61 5.96
C LEU A 31 6.51 0.21 6.57
N LYS A 32 7.74 0.04 6.08
CA LYS A 32 8.88 0.84 6.54
C LYS A 32 8.70 2.31 6.18
N THR A 33 8.37 2.62 4.92
CA THR A 33 8.17 3.98 4.43
C THR A 33 7.04 4.69 5.16
N THR A 34 5.90 4.03 5.35
CA THR A 34 4.76 4.62 6.10
C THR A 34 5.12 4.91 7.56
N ARG A 35 5.93 4.04 8.19
CA ARG A 35 6.44 4.24 9.55
C ARG A 35 7.48 5.36 9.63
N THR A 36 8.40 5.45 8.66
CA THR A 36 9.41 6.52 8.56
C THR A 36 8.75 7.89 8.37
N LEU A 37 7.70 7.96 7.55
CA LEU A 37 6.94 9.19 7.34
C LEU A 37 6.04 9.57 8.52
N GLN A 38 6.01 8.75 9.58
CA GLN A 38 5.11 8.88 10.73
C GLN A 38 3.63 9.04 10.33
N ASN A 39 3.26 8.51 9.15
CA ASN A 39 1.94 8.69 8.60
C ASN A 39 1.04 7.54 9.08
N THR A 40 0.33 7.81 10.17
CA THR A 40 -0.58 6.85 10.82
C THR A 40 -1.71 6.41 9.91
N TYR A 41 -2.18 7.26 8.98
CA TYR A 41 -3.23 6.90 8.04
C TYR A 41 -2.76 5.83 7.05
N TYR A 42 -1.65 6.05 6.33
CA TYR A 42 -1.16 5.07 5.37
C TYR A 42 -0.71 3.77 6.03
N TYR A 43 -0.10 3.87 7.22
CA TYR A 43 0.28 2.70 8.01
C TYR A 43 -0.96 1.88 8.39
N ASN A 44 -2.02 2.54 8.87
CA ASN A 44 -3.28 1.88 9.22
C ASN A 44 -3.94 1.22 8.01
N VAL A 45 -3.94 1.86 6.85
CA VAL A 45 -4.45 1.25 5.61
C VAL A 45 -3.61 0.02 5.22
N ALA A 46 -2.28 0.11 5.31
CA ALA A 46 -1.38 -0.99 4.97
C ALA A 46 -1.61 -2.22 5.86
N ILE A 47 -1.68 -2.04 7.19
CA ILE A 47 -1.88 -3.15 8.13
C ILE A 47 -3.29 -3.75 8.09
N ASN A 48 -4.31 -2.94 7.79
CA ASN A 48 -5.70 -3.41 7.73
C ASN A 48 -6.01 -4.09 6.38
N TYR A 49 -5.32 -3.73 5.30
CA TYR A 49 -5.55 -4.27 3.96
C TYR A 49 -4.25 -4.79 3.29
N PRO A 50 -3.57 -5.80 3.87
CA PRO A 50 -2.30 -6.29 3.34
C PRO A 50 -2.43 -6.87 1.92
N LYS A 51 -3.50 -7.64 1.66
CA LYS A 51 -3.77 -8.22 0.33
C LYS A 51 -3.96 -7.17 -0.77
N LEU A 52 -4.65 -6.07 -0.45
CA LEU A 52 -4.82 -4.94 -1.36
C LEU A 52 -3.45 -4.34 -1.70
N CYS A 53 -2.65 -4.06 -0.67
CA CYS A 53 -1.34 -3.42 -0.86
C CYS A 53 -0.41 -4.27 -1.70
N ILE A 54 -0.34 -5.59 -1.44
CA ILE A 54 0.46 -6.53 -2.24
C ILE A 54 0.02 -6.50 -3.72
N ASN A 55 -1.29 -6.61 -3.98
CA ASN A 55 -1.82 -6.55 -5.35
C ASN A 55 -1.50 -5.23 -6.06
N LEU A 56 -1.56 -4.09 -5.35
CA LEU A 56 -1.24 -2.78 -5.92
C LEU A 56 0.25 -2.64 -6.23
N ILE A 57 1.11 -3.19 -5.37
CA ILE A 57 2.57 -3.22 -5.59
C ILE A 57 2.91 -4.12 -6.77
N ASP A 58 2.32 -5.31 -6.85
CA ASP A 58 2.55 -6.23 -7.96
C ASP A 58 2.08 -5.66 -9.30
N LYS A 59 0.98 -4.90 -9.32
CA LYS A 59 0.55 -4.13 -10.49
C LYS A 59 1.48 -2.96 -10.83
N ASN A 60 2.17 -2.40 -9.84
CA ASN A 60 3.10 -1.28 -10.03
C ASN A 60 4.49 -1.76 -10.50
N LYS A 61 4.85 -3.03 -10.24
CA LYS A 61 6.08 -3.60 -10.79
C LYS A 61 6.02 -3.54 -12.32
N PRO A 62 7.10 -3.13 -12.99
CA PRO A 62 7.16 -3.21 -14.45
C PRO A 62 6.90 -4.67 -14.83
N LYS A 63 5.91 -4.90 -15.69
CA LYS A 63 5.67 -6.22 -16.27
C LYS A 63 6.99 -6.63 -16.93
N LYS A 64 7.71 -7.58 -16.31
CA LYS A 64 8.82 -8.25 -17.00
C LYS A 64 8.18 -8.85 -18.26
N GLN A 65 8.46 -8.23 -19.40
CA GLN A 65 8.21 -8.86 -20.70
C GLN A 65 8.99 -10.17 -20.67
N LYS A 66 8.25 -11.28 -20.63
CA LYS A 66 8.78 -12.60 -20.94
C LYS A 66 8.66 -12.79 -22.45
#